data_AF-A0A0S8FYP0-F1
#
_entry.id   AF-A0A0S8FYP0-F1
#
_cell.length_a   1.000
_cell.length_b   1.000
_cell.length_c   1.000
_cell.angle_alpha   90.00
_cell.angle_beta   90.00
_cell.angle_gamma   90.00
#
_symmetry.space_group_name_H-M   'P 1'
#
loop_
_entity.id
_entity.type
_entity.pdbx_description
1 polymer ?
#
loop_
_entity_poly.entity_id
_entity_poly.type
_entity_poly.pdbx_seq_one_letter_code
_entity_poly.pdbx_strand_id
1 'polypeptide(L)' 'MPVAEPGELTQGPGRDLFIARCSICHETPSPRAHTATGWDRVVGQMQAHMAISDVNPLSNSELDAITGYLRARAVR' A
#
# COMPACT_ATOMS: atom_id res chain seq x y z
N MET A 1 11.03 5.62 1.34
CA MET A 1 9.69 6.20 1.56
C MET A 1 9.50 6.33 3.06
N PRO A 2 8.82 7.38 3.59
CA PRO A 2 8.51 7.44 5.02
C PRO A 2 7.81 6.15 5.47
N VAL A 3 8.24 5.61 6.61
CA VAL A 3 7.63 4.42 7.22
C VAL A 3 6.37 4.84 7.96
N ALA A 4 5.37 3.96 8.02
CA ALA A 4 4.13 4.24 8.74
C ALA A 4 4.36 4.39 10.24
N GLU A 5 3.82 5.46 10.80
CA GLU A 5 3.73 5.61 12.25
C GLU A 5 2.52 4.85 12.80
N PRO A 6 2.53 4.34 14.05
CA PRO A 6 1.42 3.55 14.61
C PRO A 6 0.06 4.25 14.54
N GLY A 7 0.02 5.58 14.65
CA GLY A 7 -1.20 6.38 14.57
C GLY A 7 -1.78 6.54 13.16
N GLU A 8 -1.01 6.22 12.12
CA GLU A 8 -1.45 6.36 10.72
C GLU A 8 -2.21 5.12 10.21
N LEU A 9 -1.99 3.96 10.84
CA LEU A 9 -2.58 2.68 10.46
C LEU A 9 -3.96 2.46 11.13
N THR A 10 -4.86 3.44 10.99
CA THR A 10 -6.21 3.41 11.58
C THR A 10 -7.09 2.31 10.98
N GLN A 11 -7.99 1.74 11.77
CA GLN A 11 -8.89 0.65 11.34
C GLN A 11 -9.69 1.00 10.07
N GLY A 12 -9.92 0.01 9.20
CA GLY A 12 -10.75 0.14 8.01
C GLY A 12 -10.53 -0.99 7.01
N PRO A 13 -11.40 -1.10 5.98
CA PRO A 13 -11.26 -2.10 4.93
C PRO A 13 -9.89 -2.00 4.25
N GLY A 14 -9.21 -3.13 4.07
CA GLY A 14 -7.90 -3.20 3.42
C GLY A 14 -6.69 -2.95 4.31
N ARG A 15 -6.86 -2.53 5.58
CA ARG A 15 -5.74 -2.28 6.52
C ARG A 15 -4.81 -3.47 6.68
N ASP A 16 -5.36 -4.60 7.10
CA ASP A 16 -4.55 -5.75 7.48
C ASP A 16 -3.89 -6.37 6.24
N LEU A 17 -4.58 -6.32 5.10
CA LEU A 17 -4.03 -6.71 3.82
C LEU A 17 -2.87 -5.79 3.38
N PHE A 18 -3.03 -4.47 3.54
CA PHE A 18 -1.97 -3.51 3.26
C PHE A 18 -0.72 -3.80 4.11
N ILE A 19 -0.88 -3.98 5.42
CA ILE A 19 0.24 -4.32 6.31
C ILE A 19 0.88 -5.65 5.87
N ALA A 20 0.07 -6.69 5.67
CA ALA A 20 0.57 -8.03 5.35
C ALA A 20 1.29 -8.09 3.99
N ARG A 21 0.81 -7.36 2.98
CA ARG A 21 1.38 -7.41 1.62
C ARG A 21 2.53 -6.42 1.43
N CYS A 22 2.42 -5.21 1.98
CA CYS A 22 3.43 -4.17 1.78
C CYS A 22 4.60 -4.23 2.77
N SER A 23 4.57 -5.14 3.76
CA SER A 23 5.70 -5.42 4.67
C SER A 23 6.59 -6.60 4.23
N ILE A 24 6.27 -7.28 3.13
CA ILE A 24 6.97 -8.51 2.70
C ILE A 24 8.42 -8.21 2.30
N CYS A 25 8.67 -7.09 1.63
CA CYS A 25 10.00 -6.77 1.09
C CYS A 25 10.79 -5.79 1.96
N HIS A 26 10.09 -4.85 2.61
CA HIS A 26 10.65 -3.79 3.45
C HIS A 26 9.56 -3.26 4.40
N GLU A 27 9.85 -2.24 5.19
CA GLU A 27 8.90 -1.66 6.15
C GLU A 27 7.60 -1.16 5.48
N THR A 28 6.49 -1.22 6.21
CA THR A 28 5.19 -0.72 5.73
C THR A 28 5.25 0.79 5.54
N PRO A 29 4.90 1.31 4.36
CA PRO A 29 5.03 2.75 4.11
C PRO A 29 3.92 3.56 4.77
N SER A 30 4.22 4.82 5.12
CA SER A 30 3.22 5.75 5.64
C SER A 30 2.14 6.01 4.59
N PRO A 31 0.85 5.80 4.89
CA PRO A 31 -0.25 6.15 3.97
C PRO A 31 -0.29 7.64 3.61
N ARG A 32 0.39 8.50 4.37
CA ARG A 32 0.47 9.95 4.13
C ARG A 32 1.62 10.35 3.21
N ALA A 33 2.45 9.40 2.76
CA ALA A 33 3.60 9.68 1.90
C ALA A 33 3.22 10.22 0.50
N HIS A 34 2.00 9.94 0.02
CA HIS A 34 1.52 10.32 -1.30
C HIS A 34 0.08 10.82 -1.27
N THR A 35 -0.31 11.57 -2.31
CA THR A 35 -1.72 11.91 -2.58
C THR A 35 -2.50 10.68 -3.02
N ALA A 36 -3.83 10.77 -3.06
CA ALA A 36 -4.68 9.64 -3.47
C ALA A 36 -4.32 9.11 -4.86
N THR A 37 -4.13 9.98 -5.84
CA THR A 37 -3.69 9.61 -7.20
C THR A 37 -2.22 9.18 -7.25
N GLY A 38 -1.38 9.72 -6.35
CA GLY A 38 0.00 9.28 -6.19
C GLY A 38 0.09 7.81 -5.77
N TRP A 39 -0.80 7.38 -4.86
CA TRP A 39 -0.85 5.98 -4.43
C TRP A 39 -1.20 5.01 -5.55
N ASP A 40 -2.08 5.39 -6.48
CA ASP A 40 -2.41 4.55 -7.64
C ASP A 40 -1.17 4.20 -8.46
N ARG A 41 -0.34 5.22 -8.70
CA ARG A 41 0.92 5.07 -9.41
C ARG A 41 1.90 4.22 -8.61
N VAL A 42 2.06 4.50 -7.31
CA VAL A 42 3.04 3.81 -6.45
C VAL A 42 2.70 2.34 -6.29
N VAL A 43 1.44 2.00 -6.03
CA VAL A 43 1.00 0.60 -5.92
C VAL A 43 1.17 -0.13 -7.25
N GLY A 44 0.88 0.52 -8.39
CA GLY A 44 1.17 -0.04 -9.71
C GLY A 44 2.66 -0.34 -9.92
N GLN A 45 3.55 0.55 -9.48
CA GLN A 45 5.00 0.32 -9.54
C GLN A 45 5.44 -0.80 -8.60
N MET A 46 4.90 -0.87 -7.38
CA MET A 46 5.17 -1.97 -6.45
C MET A 46 4.77 -3.31 -7.05
N GLN A 47 3.59 -3.39 -7.68
CA GLN A 47 3.14 -4.61 -8.34
C GLN A 47 4.09 -5.05 -9.47
N ALA A 48 4.58 -4.11 -10.27
CA ALA A 48 5.59 -4.41 -11.28
C ALA A 48 6.91 -4.90 -10.65
N HIS A 49 7.33 -4.30 -9.53
CA HIS A 49 8.53 -4.74 -8.80
C HIS A 49 8.37 -6.12 -8.14
N MET A 50 7.18 -6.46 -7.65
CA MET A 50 6.88 -7.79 -7.10
C MET A 50 7.07 -8.86 -8.17
N ALA A 51 6.53 -8.64 -9.37
CA ALA A 51 6.63 -9.58 -10.48
C ALA A 51 8.07 -9.88 -10.93
N ILE A 52 8.99 -8.92 -10.79
CA ILE A 52 10.41 -9.11 -11.14
C ILE A 52 11.26 -9.63 -9.98
N SER A 53 10.72 -9.63 -8.75
CA SER A 53 11.46 -9.99 -7.52
C SER A 53 11.02 -11.34 -6.93
N ASP A 54 10.37 -12.20 -7.73
CA ASP A 54 9.81 -13.49 -7.32
C ASP A 54 8.84 -13.42 -6.13
N VAL A 55 8.16 -12.28 -5.99
CA VAL A 55 7.07 -12.08 -5.01
C VAL A 55 5.75 -12.15 -5.77
N ASN A 56 4.86 -13.04 -5.34
CA ASN A 56 3.52 -13.16 -5.93
C ASN A 56 2.85 -11.78 -6.04
N PRO A 57 2.53 -11.28 -7.24
CA PRO A 57 1.83 -10.01 -7.42
C PRO A 57 0.47 -10.00 -6.72
N LEU A 58 -0.09 -8.80 -6.53
CA LEU A 58 -1.43 -8.65 -5.97
C LEU A 58 -2.48 -9.15 -6.97
N SER A 59 -3.52 -9.82 -6.48
CA SER A 59 -4.75 -10.01 -7.23
C SER A 59 -5.50 -8.68 -7.39
N ASN A 60 -6.43 -8.59 -8.36
CA ASN A 60 -7.23 -7.39 -8.56
C ASN A 60 -8.01 -6.97 -7.30
N SER A 61 -8.58 -7.93 -6.55
CA SER A 61 -9.29 -7.63 -5.30
C SER A 61 -8.36 -7.12 -4.20
N GLU A 62 -7.13 -7.64 -4.13
CA GLU A 62 -6.14 -7.12 -3.18
C GLU A 62 -5.69 -5.72 -3.56
N LEU A 63 -5.47 -5.48 -4.85
CA LEU A 63 -5.09 -4.17 -5.40
C LEU A 63 -6.14 -3.11 -5.06
N ASP A 64 -7.43 -3.42 -5.29
CA ASP A 64 -8.54 -2.51 -5.00
C ASP A 64 -8.65 -2.21 -3.50
N ALA A 65 -8.52 -3.23 -2.65
CA ALA A 65 -8.60 -3.07 -1.19
C ALA A 65 -7.44 -2.23 -0.63
N ILE A 66 -6.21 -2.51 -1.06
CA ILE A 66 -5.01 -1.78 -0.63
C ILE A 66 -5.07 -0.33 -1.12
N THR A 67 -5.40 -0.12 -2.39
CA THR A 67 -5.46 1.22 -2.98
C THR A 67 -6.58 2.05 -2.35
N GLY A 68 -7.76 1.45 -2.10
CA GLY A 68 -8.84 2.09 -1.37
C GLY A 68 -8.45 2.51 0.04
N TYR A 69 -7.74 1.63 0.77
CA TYR A 69 -7.24 1.92 2.11
C TYR A 69 -6.26 3.11 2.13
N LEU A 70 -5.31 3.12 1.18
CA LEU A 70 -4.29 4.16 1.05
C LEU A 70 -4.90 5.51 0.64
N ARG A 71 -5.78 5.54 -0.37
CA ARG A 71 -6.45 6.76 -0.82
C ARG A 71 -7.23 7.45 0.30
N ALA A 72 -7.91 6.68 1.15
CA ALA A 72 -8.69 7.22 2.27
C ALA A 72 -7.82 7.91 3.35
N ARG A 73 -6.50 7.66 3.35
CA ARG A 73 -5.53 8.17 4.34
C ARG A 73 -4.40 8.99 3.70
N ALA A 74 -4.51 9.25 2.40
CA ALA A 74 -3.53 10.01 1.64
C ALA A 74 -3.43 11.45 2.15
N VAL A 75 -2.29 12.09 1.89
CA VAL A 75 -2.22 13.55 2.05
C VAL A 75 -3.18 14.22 1.07
N ARG A 76 -3.82 15.30 1.51
CA ARG A 76 -4.71 16.11 0.68
C ARG A 76 -3.95 16.80 -0.45
#